data_AF-A0A8J2SI10-F1
#
_entry.id   AF-A0A8J2SI10-F1
#
_cell.length_a   1.000
_cell.length_b   1.000
_cell.length_c   1.000
_cell.angle_alpha   90.00
_cell.angle_beta   90.00
_cell.angle_gamma   90.00
#
_symmetry.space_group_name_H-M   'P 1'
#
loop_
_entity.id
_entity.type
_entity.pdbx_description
1 polymer ?
#
loop_
_entity_poly.entity_id
_entity_poly.type
_entity_poly.pdbx_seq_one_letter_code
_entity_poly.pdbx_strand_id
1 'polypeptide(L)'
;MLRVAAAQASRRTALRRTAVVRSRQIRQISAGRRYALFARRRFDRLAAATTASLESAAATPALSVVQHGGAAVILYGFYETDVMLLRLWTVSGLICYSVVPNAWRGNVLLAAWGSLFVGLNAYRLVELASERVPVWLDDDEWACYEASGLNRFVAPSCFKRLAAQGQFVDEPAGRVLKEENDPCPNFLVVRSGTVLLSAHGRPLGGGVLGPGGLVGIPDLVEAKLLADSIADDPLRPTGSSSATRVKAQAGDKGARVLRWTAKDFRRAVDAEKDPKVQAQLIFYLNQQLLKKLHLRDHGVARKEYSNLLRAALSSGQVEAQDRAALHAFRAKNGLTEGDHADCLEALGWTTEAFAVGARLDVEGTTSALRALLAKAAPRSAAAAPMKPAAPVDASAKPDALKAPVPALAAAVDADAAAAAAVVAAAAGVKEDERRRAEAQRRIAKIVKRAADERAAAPPPPKARPSFLRRLAPSWASPQKRGPSPAPSSRRRALEKDASERTLYGTVRSTTTIGDDADVAALAAAARKFSAEHRNTTSQSRLSDRARRLFAVRGINSAPLITVPEAPPSPAPQPTTPADHRRNLLSVFVPPTPEAPARPPPPAFEGFRPDLRRSASDHPSPPAANRPRRTRSS
;
A
#
# COMPACT_ATOMS: atom_id res chain seq x y z
N MET A 1 -49.44 -48.52 -48.89
CA MET A 1 -48.23 -49.36 -49.01
C MET A 1 -46.93 -48.61 -48.65
N LEU A 2 -46.53 -47.57 -49.39
CA LEU A 2 -45.23 -46.89 -49.18
C LEU A 2 -45.03 -46.26 -47.78
N ARG A 3 -46.06 -45.65 -47.18
CA ARG A 3 -45.96 -45.09 -45.82
C ARG A 3 -45.76 -46.15 -44.72
N VAL A 4 -46.34 -47.34 -44.89
CA VAL A 4 -46.20 -48.46 -43.95
C VAL A 4 -44.80 -49.06 -44.04
N ALA A 5 -44.26 -49.22 -45.25
CA ALA A 5 -42.88 -49.67 -45.47
C ALA A 5 -41.86 -48.68 -44.88
N ALA A 6 -42.07 -47.37 -45.05
CA ALA A 6 -41.22 -46.33 -44.47
C ALA A 6 -41.27 -46.33 -42.92
N ALA A 7 -42.46 -46.51 -42.33
CA ALA A 7 -42.62 -46.61 -40.89
C ALA A 7 -41.92 -47.87 -40.31
N GLN A 8 -42.01 -49.01 -41.00
CA GLN A 8 -41.33 -50.25 -40.60
C GLN A 8 -39.80 -50.15 -40.73
N ALA A 9 -39.29 -49.48 -41.77
CA ALA A 9 -37.86 -49.21 -41.94
C ALA A 9 -37.31 -48.27 -40.84
N SER A 10 -38.08 -47.23 -40.48
CA SER A 10 -37.75 -46.32 -39.38
C SER A 10 -37.74 -47.05 -38.03
N ARG A 11 -38.72 -47.94 -37.79
CA ARG A 11 -38.76 -48.74 -36.55
C ARG A 11 -37.61 -49.73 -36.44
N ARG A 12 -37.21 -50.39 -37.55
CA ARG A 12 -36.06 -51.30 -37.58
C ARG A 12 -34.73 -50.57 -37.35
N THR A 13 -34.57 -49.37 -37.90
CA THR A 13 -33.37 -48.55 -37.67
C THR A 13 -33.30 -48.01 -36.25
N ALA A 14 -34.43 -47.61 -35.66
CA ALA A 14 -34.52 -47.23 -34.25
C ALA A 14 -34.14 -48.39 -33.32
N LEU A 15 -34.66 -49.60 -33.56
CA LEU A 15 -34.34 -50.79 -32.77
C LEU A 15 -32.87 -51.22 -32.91
N ARG A 16 -32.27 -51.10 -34.10
CA ARG A 16 -30.83 -51.35 -34.28
C ARG A 16 -29.98 -50.33 -33.53
N ARG A 17 -30.37 -49.05 -33.51
CA ARG A 17 -29.67 -48.00 -32.75
C ARG A 17 -29.75 -48.26 -31.24
N THR A 18 -30.91 -48.62 -30.70
CA THR A 18 -31.05 -48.91 -29.27
C THR A 18 -30.29 -50.18 -28.86
N ALA A 19 -30.28 -51.22 -29.69
CA ALA A 19 -29.48 -52.43 -29.45
C ALA A 19 -27.97 -52.15 -29.42
N VAL A 20 -27.45 -51.32 -30.33
CA VAL A 20 -26.04 -50.92 -30.35
C VAL A 20 -25.67 -50.12 -29.09
N VAL A 21 -26.51 -49.17 -28.68
CA VAL A 21 -26.31 -48.37 -27.45
C VAL A 21 -26.30 -49.27 -26.21
N ARG A 22 -27.28 -50.19 -26.09
CA ARG A 22 -27.37 -51.13 -24.96
C ARG A 22 -26.16 -52.07 -24.91
N SER A 23 -25.67 -52.55 -26.06
CA SER A 23 -24.47 -53.40 -26.13
C SER A 23 -23.18 -52.66 -25.74
N ARG A 24 -23.08 -51.35 -26.01
CA ARG A 24 -21.96 -50.51 -25.59
C ARG A 24 -22.01 -50.24 -24.08
N GLN A 25 -23.20 -50.00 -23.54
CA GLN A 25 -23.40 -49.76 -22.11
C GLN A 25 -23.08 -51.02 -21.27
N ILE A 26 -23.49 -52.21 -21.72
CA ILE A 26 -23.14 -53.48 -21.07
C ILE A 26 -21.62 -53.73 -21.11
N ARG A 27 -20.96 -53.44 -22.24
CA ARG A 27 -19.49 -53.54 -22.36
C ARG A 27 -18.77 -52.56 -21.42
N GLN A 28 -19.25 -51.33 -21.28
CA GLN A 28 -18.69 -50.37 -20.32
C GLN A 28 -18.85 -50.80 -18.87
N ILE A 29 -20.03 -51.32 -18.47
CA ILE A 29 -20.27 -51.81 -17.11
C ILE A 29 -19.37 -53.02 -16.78
N SER A 30 -19.20 -53.96 -17.71
CA SER A 30 -18.33 -55.11 -17.51
C SER A 30 -16.83 -54.76 -17.46
N ALA A 31 -16.41 -53.73 -18.20
CA ALA A 31 -15.04 -53.20 -18.13
C ALA A 31 -14.78 -52.51 -16.78
N GLY A 32 -15.75 -51.74 -16.28
CA GLY A 32 -15.68 -51.11 -14.95
C GLY A 32 -15.57 -52.14 -13.82
N ARG A 33 -16.37 -53.22 -13.85
CA ARG A 33 -16.29 -54.31 -12.86
C ARG A 33 -14.95 -55.05 -12.89
N ARG A 34 -14.41 -55.32 -14.08
CA ARG A 34 -13.08 -55.94 -14.23
C ARG A 34 -11.96 -55.05 -13.71
N TYR A 35 -12.04 -53.75 -13.96
CA TYR A 35 -11.07 -52.78 -13.43
C TYR A 35 -11.15 -52.66 -11.90
N ALA A 36 -12.36 -52.62 -11.33
CA ALA A 36 -12.56 -52.58 -9.89
C ALA A 36 -12.02 -53.84 -9.19
N LEU A 37 -12.24 -55.03 -9.76
CA LEU A 37 -11.68 -56.29 -9.24
C LEU A 37 -10.15 -56.33 -9.35
N PHE A 38 -9.58 -55.83 -10.45
CA PHE A 38 -8.13 -55.73 -10.61
C PHE A 38 -7.52 -54.75 -9.60
N ALA A 39 -8.14 -53.58 -9.41
CA ALA A 39 -7.70 -52.58 -8.43
C ALA A 39 -7.77 -53.13 -7.00
N ARG A 40 -8.85 -53.84 -6.65
CA ARG A 40 -9.00 -54.48 -5.34
C ARG A 40 -7.94 -55.55 -5.09
N ARG A 41 -7.71 -56.47 -6.04
CA ARG A 41 -6.65 -57.48 -5.92
C ARG A 41 -5.25 -56.87 -5.80
N ARG A 42 -4.99 -55.77 -6.49
CA ARG A 42 -3.72 -55.04 -6.38
C ARG A 42 -3.59 -54.37 -5.01
N PHE A 43 -4.67 -53.80 -4.49
CA PHE A 43 -4.72 -53.21 -3.16
C PHE A 43 -4.50 -54.27 -2.07
N ASP A 44 -5.18 -55.41 -2.15
CA ASP A 44 -5.04 -56.51 -1.18
C ASP A 44 -3.61 -57.08 -1.17
N ARG A 45 -2.97 -57.19 -2.34
CA ARG A 45 -1.54 -57.60 -2.43
C ARG A 45 -0.60 -56.56 -1.85
N LEU A 46 -0.86 -55.27 -2.07
CA LEU A 46 -0.07 -54.19 -1.47
C LEU A 46 -0.25 -54.17 0.05
N ALA A 47 -1.49 -54.34 0.53
CA ALA A 47 -1.81 -54.42 1.95
C ALA A 47 -1.08 -55.59 2.63
N ALA A 48 -1.15 -56.79 2.05
CA ALA A 48 -0.46 -57.98 2.56
C ALA A 48 1.08 -57.84 2.53
N ALA A 49 1.63 -57.21 1.48
CA ALA A 49 3.06 -56.91 1.42
C ALA A 49 3.48 -55.87 2.47
N THR A 50 2.65 -54.86 2.74
CA THR A 50 2.92 -53.88 3.79
C THR A 50 2.80 -54.48 5.19
N THR A 51 1.87 -55.39 5.47
CA THR A 51 1.77 -56.05 6.78
C THR A 51 2.96 -56.96 7.04
N ALA A 52 3.39 -57.75 6.06
CA ALA A 52 4.61 -58.58 6.18
C ALA A 52 5.89 -57.72 6.34
N SER A 53 5.94 -56.55 5.68
CA SER A 53 7.04 -55.60 5.86
C SER A 53 7.01 -54.89 7.22
N LEU A 54 5.82 -54.72 7.83
CA LEU A 54 5.66 -54.14 9.17
C LEU A 54 6.05 -55.15 10.25
N GLU A 55 5.68 -56.42 10.09
CA GLU A 55 6.10 -57.52 10.98
C GLU A 55 7.62 -57.74 10.96
N SER A 56 8.26 -57.66 9.79
CA SER A 56 9.74 -57.72 9.71
C SER A 56 10.42 -56.44 10.21
N ALA A 57 9.80 -55.26 10.06
CA ALA A 57 10.33 -54.01 10.62
C ALA A 57 10.18 -53.93 12.15
N ALA A 58 9.19 -54.63 12.73
CA ALA A 58 9.02 -54.76 14.18
C ALA A 58 10.18 -55.53 14.85
N ALA A 59 10.99 -56.27 14.08
CA ALA A 59 12.18 -56.96 14.58
C ALA A 59 13.38 -56.03 14.86
N THR A 60 13.31 -54.74 14.49
CA THR A 60 14.35 -53.75 14.81
C THR A 60 13.76 -52.57 15.60
N PRO A 61 13.73 -52.63 16.94
CA PRO A 61 13.10 -51.60 17.77
C PRO A 61 13.68 -50.20 17.52
N ALA A 62 14.97 -50.10 17.17
CA ALA A 62 15.62 -48.84 16.86
C ALA A 62 15.02 -48.10 15.65
N LEU A 63 14.67 -48.81 14.57
CA LEU A 63 14.18 -48.16 13.35
C LEU A 63 12.74 -47.66 13.52
N SER A 64 11.93 -48.38 14.29
CA SER A 64 10.57 -47.95 14.67
C SER A 64 10.63 -46.69 15.53
N VAL A 65 11.53 -46.63 16.52
CA VAL A 65 11.73 -45.43 17.35
C VAL A 65 12.15 -44.22 16.51
N VAL A 66 13.09 -44.37 15.58
CA VAL A 66 13.51 -43.28 14.67
C VAL A 66 12.33 -42.80 13.81
N GLN A 67 11.54 -43.73 13.29
CA GLN A 67 10.38 -43.40 12.48
C GLN A 67 9.30 -42.65 13.29
N HIS A 68 8.94 -43.12 14.47
CA HIS A 68 7.96 -42.45 15.34
C HIS A 68 8.48 -41.10 15.86
N GLY A 69 9.77 -41.01 16.19
CA GLY A 69 10.44 -39.76 16.55
C GLY A 69 10.37 -38.76 15.40
N GLY A 70 10.64 -39.19 14.17
CA GLY A 70 10.48 -38.36 12.98
C GLY A 70 9.05 -37.85 12.79
N ALA A 71 8.04 -38.70 13.01
CA ALA A 71 6.63 -38.29 12.96
C ALA A 71 6.28 -37.26 14.04
N ALA A 72 6.77 -37.43 15.27
CA ALA A 72 6.60 -36.47 16.36
C ALA A 72 7.24 -35.12 16.05
N VAL A 73 8.43 -35.10 15.43
CA VAL A 73 9.11 -33.87 14.98
C VAL A 73 8.31 -33.15 13.90
N ILE A 74 7.72 -33.87 12.94
CA ILE A 74 6.83 -33.27 11.93
C ILE A 74 5.59 -32.66 12.61
N LEU A 75 4.97 -33.37 13.55
CA LEU A 75 3.82 -32.87 14.31
C LEU A 75 4.17 -31.62 15.12
N TYR A 76 5.33 -31.61 15.79
CA TYR A 76 5.84 -30.44 16.48
C TYR A 76 6.04 -29.26 15.53
N GLY A 77 6.58 -29.50 14.33
CA GLY A 77 6.69 -28.48 13.29
C GLY A 77 5.36 -27.79 12.96
N PHE A 78 4.23 -28.50 12.96
CA PHE A 78 2.91 -27.92 12.73
C PHE A 78 2.41 -26.99 13.85
N TYR A 79 3.01 -27.04 15.04
CA TYR A 79 2.74 -26.09 16.12
C TYR A 79 3.54 -24.79 15.99
N GLU A 80 4.61 -24.77 15.19
CA GLU A 80 5.43 -23.57 14.99
C GLU A 80 4.70 -22.53 14.14
N THR A 81 4.70 -21.28 14.62
CA THR A 81 4.14 -20.14 13.88
C THR A 81 5.11 -19.61 12.84
N ASP A 82 6.41 -19.79 13.07
CA ASP A 82 7.45 -19.40 12.13
C ASP A 82 7.56 -20.42 10.99
N VAL A 83 7.26 -19.97 9.77
CA VAL A 83 7.36 -20.78 8.56
C VAL A 83 8.76 -21.36 8.36
N MET A 84 9.82 -20.67 8.78
CA MET A 84 11.20 -21.17 8.66
C MET A 84 11.44 -22.38 9.57
N LEU A 85 11.02 -22.29 10.85
CA LEU A 85 11.12 -23.39 11.81
C LEU A 85 10.24 -24.56 11.38
N LEU A 86 9.01 -24.30 10.91
CA LEU A 86 8.13 -25.33 10.32
C LEU A 86 8.85 -26.11 9.22
N ARG A 87 9.55 -25.43 8.29
CA ARG A 87 10.29 -26.09 7.20
C ARG A 87 11.49 -26.88 7.73
N LEU A 88 12.23 -26.32 8.69
CA LEU A 88 13.37 -27.00 9.32
C LEU A 88 12.96 -28.30 10.04
N TRP A 89 11.89 -28.25 10.82
CA TRP A 89 11.33 -29.43 11.49
C TRP A 89 10.76 -30.44 10.50
N THR A 90 10.11 -29.97 9.43
CA THR A 90 9.60 -30.86 8.37
C THR A 90 10.73 -31.58 7.66
N VAL A 91 11.84 -30.91 7.33
CA VAL A 91 13.04 -31.53 6.74
C VAL A 91 13.60 -32.60 7.67
N SER A 92 13.87 -32.22 8.92
CA SER A 92 14.47 -33.12 9.92
C SER A 92 13.58 -34.33 10.19
N GLY A 93 12.28 -34.09 10.35
CA GLY A 93 11.28 -35.11 10.57
C GLY A 93 11.09 -36.05 9.38
N LEU A 94 11.11 -35.55 8.14
CA LEU A 94 11.01 -36.39 6.93
C LEU A 94 12.23 -37.27 6.70
N ILE A 95 13.43 -36.79 7.05
CA ILE A 95 14.66 -37.61 7.01
C ILE A 95 14.51 -38.81 7.94
N CYS A 96 14.10 -38.57 9.20
CA CYS A 96 13.94 -39.61 10.21
C CYS A 96 12.71 -40.50 9.98
N TYR A 97 11.58 -39.94 9.52
CA TYR A 97 10.34 -40.68 9.32
C TYR A 97 10.36 -41.52 8.04
N SER A 98 10.92 -40.99 6.95
CA SER A 98 10.77 -41.59 5.61
C SER A 98 12.09 -41.99 4.99
N VAL A 99 13.06 -41.06 4.86
CA VAL A 99 14.25 -41.31 4.03
C VAL A 99 15.12 -42.40 4.63
N VAL A 100 15.55 -42.25 5.89
CA VAL A 100 16.45 -43.19 6.56
C VAL A 100 15.81 -44.58 6.72
N PRO A 101 14.58 -44.72 7.26
CA PRO A 101 13.98 -46.04 7.44
C PRO A 101 13.69 -46.78 6.13
N ASN A 102 13.24 -46.07 5.09
CA ASN A 102 12.95 -46.73 3.80
C ASN A 102 14.21 -47.08 3.03
N ALA A 103 15.28 -46.27 3.12
CA ALA A 103 16.58 -46.62 2.55
C ALA A 103 17.17 -47.86 3.24
N TRP A 104 17.10 -47.91 4.58
CA TRP A 104 17.59 -49.05 5.36
C TRP A 104 16.85 -50.35 5.04
N ARG A 105 15.53 -50.28 4.86
CA ARG A 105 14.69 -51.43 4.46
C ARG A 105 14.85 -51.83 2.98
N GLY A 106 15.73 -51.16 2.21
CA GLY A 106 15.92 -51.40 0.78
C GLY A 106 14.76 -50.91 -0.10
N ASN A 107 13.81 -50.14 0.44
CA ASN A 107 12.69 -49.59 -0.31
C ASN A 107 13.07 -48.26 -0.97
N VAL A 108 13.90 -48.36 -2.02
CA VAL A 108 14.48 -47.22 -2.73
C VAL A 108 13.43 -46.25 -3.26
N LEU A 109 12.28 -46.74 -3.72
CA LEU A 109 11.22 -45.89 -4.27
C LEU A 109 10.61 -44.96 -3.20
N LEU A 110 10.30 -45.50 -2.01
CA LEU A 110 9.77 -44.69 -0.90
C LEU A 110 10.84 -43.73 -0.34
N ALA A 111 12.09 -44.17 -0.26
CA ALA A 111 13.20 -43.32 0.16
C ALA A 111 13.43 -42.16 -0.82
N ALA A 112 13.37 -42.42 -2.13
CA ALA A 112 13.47 -41.40 -3.16
C ALA A 112 12.29 -40.42 -3.09
N TRP A 113 11.07 -40.93 -2.86
CA TRP A 113 9.88 -40.09 -2.67
C TRP A 113 9.99 -39.19 -1.43
N GLY A 114 10.47 -39.72 -0.30
CA GLY A 114 10.77 -38.92 0.89
C GLY A 114 11.84 -37.86 0.64
N SER A 115 12.88 -38.21 -0.11
CA SER A 115 13.99 -37.32 -0.46
C SER A 115 13.53 -36.14 -1.33
N LEU A 116 12.56 -36.35 -2.22
CA LEU A 116 11.93 -35.27 -2.99
C LEU A 116 11.29 -34.22 -2.07
N PHE A 117 10.53 -34.64 -1.06
CA PHE A 117 9.91 -33.71 -0.11
C PHE A 117 10.94 -33.02 0.80
N VAL A 118 11.99 -33.74 1.20
CA VAL A 118 13.13 -33.14 1.91
C VAL A 118 13.75 -32.04 1.03
N GLY A 119 14.05 -32.33 -0.23
CA GLY A 119 14.60 -31.36 -1.19
C GLY A 119 13.72 -30.14 -1.40
N LEU A 120 12.40 -30.34 -1.57
CA LEU A 120 11.44 -29.24 -1.72
C LEU A 120 11.38 -28.35 -0.46
N ASN A 121 11.34 -28.94 0.74
CA ASN A 121 11.33 -28.16 1.97
C ASN A 121 12.68 -27.49 2.25
N ALA A 122 13.79 -28.14 1.93
CA ALA A 122 15.13 -27.57 2.04
C ALA A 122 15.31 -26.39 1.08
N TYR A 123 14.84 -26.50 -0.16
CA TYR A 123 14.83 -25.39 -1.12
C TYR A 123 14.06 -24.18 -0.56
N ARG A 124 12.84 -24.41 -0.03
CA ARG A 124 12.04 -23.34 0.59
C ARG A 124 12.69 -22.78 1.84
N LEU A 125 13.36 -23.61 2.63
CA LEU A 125 14.10 -23.16 3.80
C LEU A 125 15.26 -22.25 3.41
N VAL A 126 16.03 -22.61 2.38
CA VAL A 126 17.13 -21.79 1.85
C VAL A 126 16.59 -20.49 1.25
N GLU A 127 15.48 -20.53 0.52
CA GLU A 127 14.81 -19.34 0.00
C GLU A 127 14.40 -18.39 1.15
N LEU A 128 13.70 -18.89 2.16
CA LEU A 128 13.30 -18.12 3.35
C LEU A 128 14.50 -17.61 4.16
N ALA A 129 15.54 -18.43 4.32
CA ALA A 129 16.75 -18.03 5.02
C ALA A 129 17.47 -16.90 4.25
N SER A 130 17.51 -16.99 2.92
CA SER A 130 18.09 -15.94 2.06
C SER A 130 17.28 -14.64 2.11
N GLU A 131 15.95 -14.72 2.27
CA GLU A 131 15.08 -13.55 2.48
C GLU A 131 15.28 -12.90 3.85
N ARG A 132 15.70 -13.68 4.85
CA ARG A 132 15.88 -13.24 6.25
C ARG A 132 17.30 -12.81 6.59
N VAL A 133 18.28 -12.98 5.70
CA VAL A 133 19.62 -12.45 5.94
C VAL A 133 19.47 -10.96 6.24
N PRO A 134 19.82 -10.51 7.46
CA PRO A 134 19.63 -9.11 7.84
C PRO A 134 20.42 -8.27 6.86
N VAL A 135 19.68 -7.49 6.09
CA VAL A 135 20.29 -6.61 5.10
C VAL A 135 20.74 -5.37 5.84
N TRP A 136 22.04 -5.32 6.12
CA TRP A 136 22.70 -4.13 6.64
C TRP A 136 22.70 -3.06 5.54
N LEU A 137 22.08 -1.93 5.82
CA LEU A 137 22.17 -0.73 4.98
C LEU A 137 23.38 0.06 5.43
N ASP A 138 24.15 0.58 4.48
CA ASP A 138 25.24 1.50 4.81
C ASP A 138 24.66 2.80 5.38
N ASP A 139 25.46 3.60 6.12
CA ASP A 139 24.97 4.84 6.78
C ASP A 139 24.32 5.81 5.78
N ASP A 140 24.86 5.89 4.56
CA ASP A 140 24.32 6.65 3.44
C ASP A 140 22.93 6.15 3.01
N GLU A 141 22.79 4.82 2.89
CA GLU A 141 21.55 4.17 2.50
C GLU A 141 20.49 4.30 3.58
N TRP A 142 20.87 4.07 4.85
CA TRP A 142 19.98 4.18 5.99
C TRP A 142 19.42 5.59 6.14
N ALA A 143 20.28 6.62 6.04
CA ALA A 143 19.86 8.01 6.11
C ALA A 143 18.84 8.38 5.02
N CYS A 144 19.07 7.94 3.77
CA CYS A 144 18.10 8.12 2.69
C CYS A 144 16.79 7.38 2.95
N TYR A 145 16.88 6.13 3.41
CA TYR A 145 15.74 5.25 3.63
C TYR A 145 14.80 5.77 4.72
N GLU A 146 15.38 6.24 5.82
CA GLU A 146 14.64 6.83 6.93
C GLU A 146 14.10 8.21 6.59
N ALA A 147 14.94 9.11 6.07
CA ALA A 147 14.54 10.50 5.81
C ALA A 147 13.47 10.61 4.72
N SER A 148 13.54 9.77 3.68
CA SER A 148 12.50 9.73 2.62
C SER A 148 11.16 9.19 3.13
N GLY A 149 11.14 8.48 4.26
CA GLY A 149 9.95 7.79 4.75
C GLY A 149 9.57 6.56 3.92
N LEU A 150 10.47 6.07 3.06
CA LEU A 150 10.31 4.80 2.34
C LEU A 150 10.22 3.60 3.29
N ASN A 151 10.80 3.73 4.49
CA ASN A 151 10.76 2.72 5.55
C ASN A 151 9.35 2.29 5.99
N ARG A 152 8.31 3.06 5.67
CA ARG A 152 6.91 2.69 5.95
C ARG A 152 6.28 1.80 4.88
N PHE A 153 6.87 1.74 3.69
CA PHE A 153 6.26 1.13 2.51
C PHE A 153 7.10 0.02 1.90
N VAL A 154 8.42 0.08 2.08
CA VAL A 154 9.38 -0.83 1.45
C VAL A 154 10.24 -1.43 2.55
N ALA A 155 10.52 -2.74 2.50
CA ALA A 155 11.43 -3.37 3.45
C ALA A 155 12.89 -2.96 3.19
N PRO A 156 13.78 -2.97 4.21
CA PRO A 156 15.19 -2.56 4.04
C PRO A 156 15.93 -3.35 2.95
N SER A 157 15.63 -4.65 2.81
CA SER A 157 16.20 -5.52 1.77
C SER A 157 15.79 -5.11 0.35
N CYS A 158 14.54 -4.69 0.16
CA CYS A 158 14.07 -4.14 -1.11
C CYS A 158 14.74 -2.79 -1.37
N PHE A 159 14.80 -1.90 -0.37
CA PHE A 159 15.49 -0.62 -0.53
C PHE A 159 16.98 -0.80 -0.87
N LYS A 160 17.70 -1.74 -0.25
CA LYS A 160 19.09 -2.01 -0.61
C LYS A 160 19.24 -2.42 -2.07
N ARG A 161 18.35 -3.28 -2.57
CA ARG A 161 18.34 -3.67 -3.98
C ARG A 161 18.04 -2.49 -4.90
N LEU A 162 17.13 -1.59 -4.50
CA LEU A 162 16.87 -0.34 -5.21
C LEU A 162 18.11 0.56 -5.19
N ALA A 163 18.69 0.81 -4.02
CA ALA A 163 19.86 1.66 -3.82
C ALA A 163 21.10 1.14 -4.57
N ALA A 164 21.27 -0.18 -4.67
CA ALA A 164 22.35 -0.81 -5.43
C ALA A 164 22.27 -0.53 -6.96
N GLN A 165 21.10 -0.19 -7.48
CA GLN A 165 20.91 0.26 -8.87
C GLN A 165 21.02 1.80 -9.00
N GLY A 166 21.11 2.50 -7.88
CA GLY A 166 21.33 3.94 -7.81
C GLY A 166 22.80 4.28 -7.64
N GLN A 167 23.11 5.56 -7.82
CA GLN A 167 24.44 6.11 -7.59
C GLN A 167 24.34 7.25 -6.59
N PHE A 168 25.13 7.19 -5.53
CA PHE A 168 25.32 8.35 -4.67
C PHE A 168 26.25 9.34 -5.38
N VAL A 169 25.78 10.57 -5.55
CA VAL A 169 26.52 11.64 -6.23
C VAL A 169 26.51 12.87 -5.35
N ASP A 170 27.69 13.46 -5.15
CA ASP A 170 27.85 14.76 -4.52
C ASP A 170 27.70 15.85 -5.59
N GLU A 171 26.64 16.63 -5.50
CA GLU A 171 26.34 17.70 -6.44
C GLU A 171 26.80 19.04 -5.83
N PRO A 172 27.65 19.81 -6.55
CA PRO A 172 28.21 21.04 -6.02
C PRO A 172 27.14 22.12 -5.85
N ALA A 173 27.43 23.11 -5.02
CA ALA A 173 26.53 24.24 -4.78
C ALA A 173 26.13 24.94 -6.08
N GLY A 174 24.84 25.26 -6.21
CA GLY A 174 24.30 25.91 -7.39
C GLY A 174 24.21 25.02 -8.64
N ARG A 175 24.59 23.74 -8.60
CA ARG A 175 24.38 22.82 -9.73
C ARG A 175 22.89 22.65 -9.99
N VAL A 176 22.46 22.87 -11.22
CA VAL A 176 21.08 22.59 -11.63
C VAL A 176 20.93 21.08 -11.83
N LEU A 177 20.10 20.46 -10.99
CA LEU A 177 19.78 19.04 -11.03
C LEU A 177 18.69 18.74 -12.06
N LYS A 178 17.76 19.70 -12.22
CA LYS A 178 16.67 19.67 -13.18
C LYS A 178 16.39 21.07 -13.68
N GLU A 179 16.36 21.28 -14.98
CA GLU A 179 15.91 22.54 -15.59
C GLU A 179 14.38 22.60 -15.69
N GLU A 180 13.88 23.83 -15.74
CA GLU A 180 12.44 24.06 -15.90
C GLU A 180 11.99 23.65 -17.30
N ASN A 181 10.87 22.93 -17.40
CA ASN A 181 10.28 22.45 -18.66
C ASN A 181 11.10 21.36 -19.40
N ASP A 182 12.23 20.94 -18.84
CA ASP A 182 12.95 19.76 -19.32
C ASP A 182 12.47 18.50 -18.58
N PRO A 183 12.35 17.36 -19.28
CA PRO A 183 12.05 16.09 -18.64
C PRO A 183 13.19 15.73 -17.69
N CYS A 184 12.88 15.31 -16.46
CA CYS A 184 13.93 14.85 -15.54
C CYS A 184 14.39 13.44 -15.95
N PRO A 185 15.62 13.25 -16.42
CA PRO A 185 16.09 11.91 -16.79
C PRO A 185 16.30 11.01 -15.54
N ASN A 186 16.42 11.65 -14.38
CA ASN A 186 16.84 11.02 -13.15
C ASN A 186 15.83 11.24 -12.01
N PHE A 187 15.58 10.18 -11.24
CA PHE A 187 14.90 10.27 -9.96
C PHE A 187 15.95 10.45 -8.87
N LEU A 188 15.77 11.45 -7.99
CA LEU A 188 16.75 11.79 -6.96
C LEU A 188 16.10 11.74 -5.57
N VAL A 189 16.82 11.18 -4.59
CA VAL A 189 16.53 11.30 -3.16
C VAL A 189 17.67 12.10 -2.51
N VAL A 190 17.35 13.20 -1.84
CA VAL A 190 18.34 14.02 -1.14
C VAL A 190 18.78 13.29 0.13
N ARG A 191 20.07 12.99 0.25
CA ARG A 191 20.65 12.38 1.46
C ARG A 191 21.04 13.46 2.46
N SER A 192 21.82 14.44 2.02
CA SER A 192 22.31 15.55 2.84
C SER A 192 22.43 16.82 2.01
N GLY A 193 22.40 17.97 2.69
CA GLY A 193 22.33 19.28 2.04
C GLY A 193 20.89 19.70 1.75
N THR A 194 20.75 20.68 0.86
CA THR A 194 19.46 21.24 0.47
C THR A 194 19.35 21.32 -1.04
N VAL A 195 18.14 21.15 -1.56
CA VAL A 195 17.82 21.38 -2.97
C VAL A 195 16.74 22.45 -3.05
N LEU A 196 17.06 23.55 -3.71
CA LEU A 196 16.16 24.67 -3.96
C LEU A 196 15.29 24.37 -5.17
N LEU A 197 13.99 24.55 -5.02
CA LEU A 197 12.98 24.44 -6.05
C LEU A 197 12.49 25.84 -6.42
N SER A 198 12.64 26.17 -7.70
CA SER A 198 12.14 27.42 -8.27
C SER A 198 11.25 27.14 -9.47
N ALA A 199 10.21 27.94 -9.64
CA ALA A 199 9.33 27.91 -10.82
C ALA A 199 9.26 29.31 -11.42
N HIS A 200 9.45 29.44 -12.73
CA HIS A 200 9.45 30.72 -13.45
C HIS A 200 10.41 31.75 -12.83
N GLY A 201 11.60 31.30 -12.42
CA GLY A 201 12.61 32.13 -11.76
C GLY A 201 12.27 32.56 -10.33
N ARG A 202 11.11 32.16 -9.77
CA ARG A 202 10.72 32.47 -8.39
C ARG A 202 10.92 31.23 -7.49
N PRO A 203 11.51 31.37 -6.29
CA PRO A 203 11.58 30.27 -5.34
C PRO A 203 10.16 29.89 -4.90
N LEU A 204 9.85 28.59 -4.85
CA LEU A 204 8.57 28.13 -4.35
C LEU A 204 8.52 28.30 -2.82
N GLY A 205 7.37 28.69 -2.27
CA GLY A 205 7.15 28.70 -0.81
C GLY A 205 7.28 27.28 -0.24
N GLY A 206 8.26 27.05 0.64
CA GLY A 206 8.62 25.69 1.05
C GLY A 206 9.42 24.90 0.01
N GLY A 207 9.94 25.57 -1.01
CA GLY A 207 10.72 25.01 -2.11
C GLY A 207 12.11 24.51 -1.72
N VAL A 208 12.48 24.50 -0.44
CA VAL A 208 13.74 23.91 0.01
C VAL A 208 13.49 22.45 0.41
N LEU A 209 13.99 21.53 -0.40
CA LEU A 209 14.00 20.11 -0.08
C LEU A 209 15.24 19.77 0.74
N GLY A 210 15.04 19.37 2.00
CA GLY A 210 16.09 18.82 2.85
C GLY A 210 16.30 17.32 2.64
N PRO A 211 17.04 16.66 3.56
CA PRO A 211 17.19 15.21 3.61
C PRO A 211 15.85 14.48 3.50
N GLY A 212 15.80 13.43 2.67
CA GLY A 212 14.58 12.70 2.32
C GLY A 212 13.74 13.32 1.20
N GLY A 213 14.08 14.54 0.79
CA GLY A 213 13.42 15.23 -0.31
C GLY A 213 13.55 14.45 -1.62
N LEU A 214 12.42 14.26 -2.31
CA LEU A 214 12.38 13.56 -3.60
C LEU A 214 12.39 14.56 -4.77
N VAL A 215 13.11 14.30 -5.85
CA VAL A 215 13.08 15.12 -7.09
C VAL A 215 12.79 14.20 -8.28
N GLY A 216 12.04 14.71 -9.28
CA GLY A 216 11.74 13.96 -10.51
C GLY A 216 10.59 12.95 -10.43
N ILE A 217 9.79 12.95 -9.34
CA ILE A 217 8.61 12.05 -9.22
C ILE A 217 7.64 12.17 -10.42
N PRO A 218 7.24 13.39 -10.86
CA PRO A 218 6.20 13.50 -11.88
C PRO A 218 6.68 12.91 -13.21
N ASP A 219 7.94 13.14 -13.58
CA ASP A 219 8.53 12.58 -14.80
C ASP A 219 8.65 11.06 -14.71
N LEU A 220 8.97 10.53 -13.52
CA LEU A 220 9.03 9.08 -13.31
C LEU A 220 7.64 8.42 -13.43
N VAL A 221 6.62 9.05 -12.86
CA VAL A 221 5.22 8.59 -12.95
C VAL A 221 4.73 8.69 -14.40
N GLU A 222 5.05 9.77 -15.10
CA GLU A 222 4.61 10.00 -16.47
C GLU A 222 5.33 9.11 -17.49
N ALA A 223 6.65 8.95 -17.36
CA ALA A 223 7.47 8.10 -18.22
C ALA A 223 7.04 6.63 -18.19
N LYS A 224 6.19 6.20 -17.23
CA LYS A 224 5.93 4.78 -17.07
C LYS A 224 4.63 4.27 -16.43
N LEU A 225 3.80 5.05 -15.73
CA LEU A 225 2.49 4.55 -15.30
C LEU A 225 1.42 4.63 -16.40
N LEU A 226 1.59 5.51 -17.40
CA LEU A 226 0.67 5.64 -18.53
C LEU A 226 1.09 4.86 -19.79
N ALA A 227 2.39 4.60 -19.97
CA ALA A 227 2.91 3.95 -21.17
C ALA A 227 2.46 2.48 -21.33
N ASP A 228 2.26 1.75 -20.23
CA ASP A 228 1.83 0.35 -20.28
C ASP A 228 0.29 0.19 -20.34
N SER A 229 -0.49 1.27 -20.17
CA SER A 229 -1.97 1.25 -20.23
C SER A 229 -2.55 1.86 -21.51
N ILE A 230 -1.77 2.62 -22.28
CA ILE A 230 -2.24 3.39 -23.44
C ILE A 230 -1.24 3.22 -24.58
N ALA A 231 -1.11 2.00 -25.08
CA ALA A 231 -0.21 1.70 -26.18
C ALA A 231 -0.76 2.09 -27.58
N ASP A 232 -1.95 2.68 -27.71
CA ASP A 232 -2.58 2.90 -29.03
C ASP A 232 -3.53 4.13 -29.10
N ASP A 233 -3.18 5.28 -28.49
CA ASP A 233 -3.91 6.53 -28.78
C ASP A 233 -3.06 7.50 -29.64
N PRO A 234 -3.18 7.45 -30.99
CA PRO A 234 -2.41 8.28 -31.92
C PRO A 234 -2.82 9.77 -31.89
N LEU A 235 -3.82 10.15 -31.09
CA LEU A 235 -4.28 11.53 -30.97
C LEU A 235 -3.68 12.29 -29.79
N ARG A 236 -2.74 11.70 -29.03
CA ARG A 236 -2.10 12.43 -27.93
C ARG A 236 -1.16 13.48 -28.53
N PRO A 237 -1.43 14.79 -28.34
CA PRO A 237 -0.62 15.83 -28.94
C PRO A 237 0.82 15.67 -28.46
N THR A 238 1.74 15.50 -29.39
CA THR A 238 3.19 15.29 -29.21
C THR A 238 3.92 16.48 -28.57
N GLY A 239 3.20 17.45 -28.02
CA GLY A 239 3.76 18.70 -27.50
C GLY A 239 3.14 19.21 -26.20
N SER A 240 2.38 18.42 -25.44
CA SER A 240 1.78 18.91 -24.19
C SER A 240 1.84 17.93 -23.03
N SER A 241 2.29 18.46 -21.89
CA SER A 241 2.05 17.99 -20.52
C SER A 241 2.74 16.66 -20.17
N SER A 242 3.73 16.55 -19.27
CA SER A 242 3.91 17.25 -18.00
C SER A 242 5.40 17.46 -17.70
N ALA A 243 6.09 18.23 -18.55
CA ALA A 243 7.38 18.79 -18.14
C ALA A 243 7.16 19.63 -16.88
N THR A 244 7.71 19.19 -15.76
CA THR A 244 7.44 19.91 -14.53
C THR A 244 8.05 21.30 -14.62
N ARG A 245 7.24 22.33 -14.40
CA ARG A 245 7.64 23.75 -14.39
C ARG A 245 8.49 24.15 -13.18
N VAL A 246 9.30 23.22 -12.67
CA VAL A 246 10.13 23.46 -11.51
C VAL A 246 11.55 23.09 -11.84
N LYS A 247 12.42 24.09 -11.77
CA LYS A 247 13.86 23.96 -11.72
C LYS A 247 14.27 23.51 -10.32
N ALA A 248 15.11 22.49 -10.24
CA ALA A 248 15.70 22.00 -9.00
C ALA A 248 17.20 22.24 -9.04
N GLN A 249 17.73 22.92 -8.02
CA GLN A 249 19.14 23.32 -7.94
C GLN A 249 19.70 22.93 -6.57
N ALA A 250 20.93 22.41 -6.53
CA ALA A 250 21.61 22.19 -5.26
C ALA A 250 21.81 23.53 -4.53
N GLY A 251 21.51 23.56 -3.23
CA GLY A 251 21.64 24.76 -2.40
C GLY A 251 23.10 25.17 -2.17
N ASP A 252 23.31 26.19 -1.35
CA ASP A 252 24.61 26.89 -1.22
C ASP A 252 25.75 26.01 -0.68
N LYS A 253 25.42 24.91 0.02
CA LYS A 253 26.39 23.94 0.54
C LYS A 253 26.57 22.71 -0.35
N GLY A 254 25.92 22.69 -1.53
CA GLY A 254 25.76 21.49 -2.33
C GLY A 254 24.77 20.49 -1.72
N ALA A 255 24.61 19.36 -2.38
CA ALA A 255 23.75 18.28 -1.91
C ALA A 255 24.33 16.92 -2.31
N ARG A 256 24.28 15.95 -1.39
CA ARG A 256 24.53 14.55 -1.73
C ARG A 256 23.21 13.88 -2.02
N VAL A 257 23.08 13.28 -3.19
CA VAL A 257 21.83 12.69 -3.67
C VAL A 257 22.04 11.24 -4.07
N LEU A 258 21.04 10.40 -3.80
CA LEU A 258 20.93 9.08 -4.39
C LEU A 258 20.16 9.21 -5.71
N ARG A 259 20.87 8.99 -6.82
CA ARG A 259 20.41 9.19 -8.18
C ARG A 259 20.10 7.86 -8.86
N TRP A 260 18.92 7.75 -9.45
CA TRP A 260 18.57 6.70 -10.40
C TRP A 260 18.24 7.30 -11.75
N THR A 261 18.59 6.63 -12.83
CA THR A 261 17.93 6.91 -14.12
C THR A 261 16.50 6.34 -14.07
N ALA A 262 15.57 6.90 -14.84
CA ALA A 262 14.22 6.34 -14.92
C ALA A 262 14.20 4.86 -15.38
N LYS A 263 15.18 4.46 -16.20
CA LYS A 263 15.35 3.06 -16.66
C LYS A 263 15.83 2.16 -15.53
N ASP A 264 16.83 2.59 -14.77
CA ASP A 264 17.42 1.79 -13.70
C ASP A 264 16.49 1.68 -12.51
N PHE A 265 15.81 2.77 -12.13
CA PHE A 265 14.77 2.70 -11.11
C PHE A 265 13.68 1.71 -11.49
N ARG A 266 13.19 1.74 -12.75
CA ARG A 266 12.19 0.75 -13.18
C ARG A 266 12.77 -0.66 -13.19
N ARG A 267 13.98 -0.88 -13.71
CA ARG A 267 14.60 -2.21 -13.65
C ARG A 267 14.68 -2.73 -12.21
N ALA A 268 14.98 -1.85 -11.26
CA ALA A 268 15.05 -2.19 -9.85
C ALA A 268 13.66 -2.53 -9.26
N VAL A 269 12.62 -1.77 -9.62
CA VAL A 269 11.23 -2.06 -9.22
C VAL A 269 10.71 -3.34 -9.89
N ASP A 270 10.95 -3.53 -11.18
CA ASP A 270 10.53 -4.70 -11.96
C ASP A 270 11.30 -5.98 -11.52
N ALA A 271 12.53 -5.83 -11.03
CA ALA A 271 13.29 -6.92 -10.42
C ALA A 271 12.74 -7.37 -9.06
N GLU A 272 11.91 -6.55 -8.42
CA GLU A 272 11.21 -6.92 -7.20
C GLU A 272 10.12 -7.95 -7.54
N LYS A 273 10.24 -9.16 -6.96
CA LYS A 273 9.32 -10.27 -7.27
C LYS A 273 7.93 -10.08 -6.66
N ASP A 274 7.81 -9.28 -5.60
CA ASP A 274 6.54 -9.07 -4.91
C ASP A 274 5.73 -7.91 -5.54
N PRO A 275 4.61 -8.19 -6.22
CA PRO A 275 3.76 -7.16 -6.80
C PRO A 275 3.14 -6.23 -5.75
N LYS A 276 3.03 -6.67 -4.48
CA LYS A 276 2.53 -5.81 -3.39
C LYS A 276 3.52 -4.70 -3.08
N VAL A 277 4.81 -5.00 -3.03
CA VAL A 277 5.86 -4.00 -2.77
C VAL A 277 5.91 -2.99 -3.90
N GLN A 278 5.82 -3.46 -5.16
CA GLN A 278 5.72 -2.56 -6.32
C GLN A 278 4.50 -1.62 -6.21
N ALA A 279 3.32 -2.16 -5.89
CA ALA A 279 2.10 -1.37 -5.73
C ALA A 279 2.20 -0.36 -4.57
N GLN A 280 2.81 -0.76 -3.43
CA GLN A 280 3.03 0.12 -2.28
C GLN A 280 3.99 1.27 -2.62
N LEU A 281 5.07 0.99 -3.34
CA LEU A 281 6.02 2.01 -3.80
C LEU A 281 5.37 2.98 -4.78
N ILE A 282 4.62 2.47 -5.76
CA ILE A 282 3.85 3.30 -6.70
C ILE A 282 2.85 4.19 -5.96
N PHE A 283 2.10 3.61 -5.00
CA PHE A 283 1.15 4.34 -4.20
C PHE A 283 1.82 5.46 -3.38
N TYR A 284 2.97 5.16 -2.76
CA TYR A 284 3.77 6.14 -2.03
C TYR A 284 4.24 7.28 -2.96
N LEU A 285 4.79 6.96 -4.13
CA LEU A 285 5.23 7.97 -5.10
C LEU A 285 4.06 8.85 -5.57
N ASN A 286 2.89 8.26 -5.79
CA ASN A 286 1.67 9.00 -6.13
C ASN A 286 1.20 9.90 -4.98
N GLN A 287 1.28 9.45 -3.73
CA GLN A 287 0.98 10.31 -2.58
C GLN A 287 1.94 11.50 -2.48
N GLN A 288 3.23 11.27 -2.74
CA GLN A 288 4.23 12.34 -2.74
C GLN A 288 4.03 13.30 -3.92
N LEU A 289 3.63 12.78 -5.08
CA LEU A 289 3.24 13.57 -6.24
C LEU A 289 2.03 14.44 -5.93
N LEU A 290 0.98 13.86 -5.33
CA LEU A 290 -0.21 14.61 -4.92
C LEU A 290 0.16 15.70 -3.92
N LYS A 291 0.93 15.41 -2.87
CA LYS A 291 1.39 16.45 -1.92
C LYS A 291 2.09 17.60 -2.63
N LYS A 292 2.87 17.32 -3.67
CA LYS A 292 3.59 18.33 -4.46
C LYS A 292 2.74 19.03 -5.50
N LEU A 293 1.70 18.38 -6.04
CA LEU A 293 0.70 18.99 -6.91
C LEU A 293 -0.13 20.03 -6.13
N HIS A 294 -0.52 19.71 -4.89
CA HIS A 294 -1.21 20.67 -4.02
C HIS A 294 -0.34 21.89 -3.69
N LEU A 295 0.99 21.73 -3.66
CA LEU A 295 1.94 22.85 -3.52
C LEU A 295 2.17 23.64 -4.82
N ARG A 296 1.81 23.08 -5.98
CA ARG A 296 2.19 23.62 -7.30
C ARG A 296 1.15 24.52 -7.92
N ASP A 297 -0.13 24.31 -7.66
CA ASP A 297 -1.14 25.15 -8.28
C ASP A 297 -1.46 26.35 -7.41
N HIS A 298 -0.52 27.29 -7.27
CA HIS A 298 -0.86 28.63 -6.80
C HIS A 298 -2.06 29.22 -7.58
N GLY A 299 -2.20 28.87 -8.87
CA GLY A 299 -3.37 29.24 -9.67
C GLY A 299 -4.67 28.55 -9.26
N VAL A 300 -4.65 27.25 -8.95
CA VAL A 300 -5.86 26.54 -8.44
C VAL A 300 -6.16 26.99 -7.04
N ALA A 301 -5.16 27.10 -6.15
CA ALA A 301 -5.32 27.64 -4.80
C ALA A 301 -5.85 29.08 -4.83
N ARG A 302 -5.39 29.94 -5.75
CA ARG A 302 -5.92 31.29 -5.95
C ARG A 302 -7.36 31.27 -6.47
N LYS A 303 -7.69 30.35 -7.37
CA LYS A 303 -9.07 30.19 -7.89
C LYS A 303 -10.03 29.65 -6.82
N GLU A 304 -9.61 28.65 -6.06
CA GLU A 304 -10.34 28.13 -4.90
C GLU A 304 -10.50 29.20 -3.82
N TYR A 305 -9.43 29.94 -3.53
CA TYR A 305 -9.46 31.06 -2.60
C TYR A 305 -10.42 32.16 -3.06
N SER A 306 -10.41 32.52 -4.35
CA SER A 306 -11.38 33.45 -4.93
C SER A 306 -12.82 32.94 -4.80
N ASN A 307 -13.05 31.64 -4.93
CA ASN A 307 -14.38 31.05 -4.72
C ASN A 307 -14.81 31.08 -3.25
N LEU A 308 -13.89 30.78 -2.32
CA LEU A 308 -14.14 30.88 -0.87
C LEU A 308 -14.42 32.33 -0.47
N LEU A 309 -13.65 33.29 -0.99
CA LEU A 309 -13.90 34.72 -0.82
C LEU A 309 -15.27 35.10 -1.37
N ARG A 310 -15.62 34.67 -2.58
CA ARG A 310 -16.94 34.97 -3.18
C ARG A 310 -18.08 34.44 -2.32
N ALA A 311 -17.94 33.26 -1.73
CA ALA A 311 -18.93 32.68 -0.83
C ALA A 311 -19.04 33.50 0.47
N ALA A 312 -17.91 33.79 1.12
CA ALA A 312 -17.87 34.55 2.37
C ALA A 312 -18.32 36.02 2.21
N LEU A 313 -18.14 36.61 1.04
CA LEU A 313 -18.51 38.00 0.73
C LEU A 313 -19.93 38.14 0.19
N SER A 314 -20.65 37.03 -0.07
CA SER A 314 -21.97 37.05 -0.72
C SER A 314 -23.05 37.76 0.10
N SER A 315 -22.91 37.80 1.42
CA SER A 315 -23.82 38.46 2.37
C SER A 315 -23.53 39.96 2.56
N GLY A 316 -22.44 40.49 1.98
CA GLY A 316 -22.00 41.88 2.20
C GLY A 316 -21.34 42.12 3.57
N GLN A 317 -21.28 41.10 4.44
CA GLN A 317 -20.59 41.14 5.74
C GLN A 317 -19.75 39.88 5.91
N VAL A 318 -18.52 40.02 6.43
CA VAL A 318 -17.62 38.89 6.66
C VAL A 318 -17.48 38.65 8.15
N GLU A 319 -17.97 37.50 8.61
CA GLU A 319 -17.86 37.11 10.01
C GLU A 319 -16.39 36.90 10.41
N ALA A 320 -16.09 37.08 11.71
CA ALA A 320 -14.75 36.87 12.24
C ALA A 320 -14.24 35.43 12.02
N GLN A 321 -15.14 34.44 12.05
CA GLN A 321 -14.81 33.05 11.82
C GLN A 321 -14.39 32.78 10.36
N ASP A 322 -15.10 33.36 9.39
CA ASP A 322 -14.77 33.24 7.97
C ASP A 322 -13.44 33.93 7.65
N ARG A 323 -13.18 35.10 8.26
CA ARG A 323 -11.87 35.77 8.14
C ARG A 323 -10.74 34.88 8.66
N ALA A 324 -10.91 34.28 9.83
CA ALA A 324 -9.93 33.36 10.39
C ALA A 324 -9.70 32.14 9.48
N ALA A 325 -10.76 31.56 8.92
CA ALA A 325 -10.68 30.44 7.98
C ALA A 325 -9.97 30.83 6.67
N LEU A 326 -10.27 32.00 6.12
CA LEU A 326 -9.62 32.54 4.92
C LEU A 326 -8.13 32.84 5.16
N HIS A 327 -7.78 33.40 6.33
CA HIS A 327 -6.38 33.60 6.72
C HIS A 327 -5.63 32.28 6.89
N ALA A 328 -6.25 31.28 7.53
CA ALA A 328 -5.69 29.94 7.66
C ALA A 328 -5.49 29.28 6.28
N PHE A 329 -6.44 29.43 5.36
CA PHE A 329 -6.33 28.94 3.99
C PHE A 329 -5.18 29.63 3.23
N ARG A 330 -5.05 30.96 3.36
CA ARG A 330 -3.95 31.73 2.76
C ARG A 330 -2.59 31.26 3.28
N ALA A 331 -2.45 31.17 4.61
CA ALA A 331 -1.21 30.73 5.25
C ALA A 331 -0.83 29.30 4.83
N LYS A 332 -1.82 28.41 4.74
CA LYS A 332 -1.61 27.00 4.35
C LYS A 332 -1.17 26.84 2.89
N ASN A 333 -1.69 27.67 1.98
CA ASN A 333 -1.40 27.58 0.55
C ASN A 333 -0.35 28.60 0.07
N GLY A 334 0.28 29.34 0.99
CA GLY A 334 1.30 30.33 0.66
C GLY A 334 0.80 31.47 -0.24
N LEU A 335 -0.48 31.88 -0.13
CA LEU A 335 -1.02 33.01 -0.88
C LEU A 335 -0.51 34.33 -0.30
N THR A 336 0.12 35.15 -1.13
CA THR A 336 0.70 36.43 -0.70
C THR A 336 -0.39 37.44 -0.31
N GLU A 337 -0.02 38.53 0.36
CA GLU A 337 -0.95 39.66 0.57
C GLU A 337 -1.38 40.31 -0.74
N GLY A 338 -0.49 40.36 -1.73
CA GLY A 338 -0.83 40.79 -3.09
C GLY A 338 -1.92 39.92 -3.72
N ASP A 339 -1.79 38.59 -3.68
CA ASP A 339 -2.80 37.68 -4.23
C ASP A 339 -4.18 37.85 -3.56
N HIS A 340 -4.19 38.15 -2.26
CA HIS A 340 -5.42 38.43 -1.53
C HIS A 340 -6.04 39.77 -1.92
N ALA A 341 -5.23 40.82 -2.02
CA ALA A 341 -5.67 42.14 -2.48
C ALA A 341 -6.25 42.05 -3.91
N ASP A 342 -5.56 41.38 -4.84
CA ASP A 342 -6.03 41.15 -6.19
C ASP A 342 -7.39 40.41 -6.22
N CYS A 343 -7.54 39.38 -5.37
CA CYS A 343 -8.79 38.61 -5.30
C CYS A 343 -9.94 39.41 -4.69
N LEU A 344 -9.67 40.31 -3.72
CA LEU A 344 -10.67 41.21 -3.16
C LEU A 344 -11.06 42.29 -4.18
N GLU A 345 -10.08 42.88 -4.86
CA GLU A 345 -10.30 43.90 -5.88
C GLU A 345 -11.17 43.35 -7.03
N ALA A 346 -10.88 42.12 -7.48
CA ALA A 346 -11.68 41.44 -8.50
C ALA A 346 -13.14 41.17 -8.07
N LEU A 347 -13.44 41.20 -6.77
CA LEU A 347 -14.79 41.06 -6.21
C LEU A 347 -15.40 42.42 -5.81
N GLY A 348 -14.72 43.53 -6.06
CA GLY A 348 -15.17 44.88 -5.72
C GLY A 348 -15.07 45.21 -4.22
N TRP A 349 -14.09 44.63 -3.53
CA TRP A 349 -13.79 44.86 -2.12
C TRP A 349 -12.39 45.45 -1.94
N THR A 350 -12.23 46.33 -0.95
CA THR A 350 -10.92 46.80 -0.51
C THR A 350 -10.42 45.99 0.68
N THR A 351 -9.10 45.95 0.88
CA THR A 351 -8.47 45.30 2.04
C THR A 351 -8.95 45.88 3.37
N GLU A 352 -9.19 47.19 3.42
CA GLU A 352 -9.75 47.89 4.59
C GLU A 352 -11.20 47.46 4.90
N ALA A 353 -12.06 47.40 3.87
CA ALA A 353 -13.45 46.94 4.03
C ALA A 353 -13.50 45.49 4.54
N PHE A 354 -12.61 44.63 4.04
CA PHE A 354 -12.46 43.26 4.53
C PHE A 354 -11.96 43.20 5.99
N ALA A 355 -11.05 44.09 6.39
CA ALA A 355 -10.56 44.19 7.77
C ALA A 355 -11.64 44.66 8.75
N VAL A 356 -12.55 45.54 8.31
CA VAL A 356 -13.73 45.95 9.09
C VAL A 356 -14.80 44.84 9.09
N GLY A 357 -14.86 44.03 8.04
CA GLY A 357 -15.84 42.96 7.86
C GLY A 357 -17.19 43.44 7.28
N ALA A 358 -17.23 44.63 6.70
CA ALA A 358 -18.42 45.21 6.08
C ALA A 358 -18.04 45.94 4.79
N ARG A 359 -18.88 45.78 3.75
CA ARG A 359 -18.68 46.49 2.48
C ARG A 359 -18.92 47.98 2.71
N LEU A 360 -17.88 48.79 2.53
CA LEU A 360 -18.00 50.24 2.55
C LEU A 360 -18.55 50.68 1.18
N ASP A 361 -19.86 50.80 1.05
CA ASP A 361 -20.45 51.34 -0.18
C ASP A 361 -19.98 52.79 -0.35
N VAL A 362 -19.20 53.01 -1.40
CA VAL A 362 -18.47 54.25 -1.69
C VAL A 362 -19.43 55.46 -1.83
N GLU A 363 -20.69 55.22 -2.15
CA GLU A 363 -21.71 56.28 -2.32
C GLU A 363 -22.38 56.72 -1.00
N GLY A 364 -22.33 55.92 0.08
CA GLY A 364 -22.92 56.26 1.38
C GLY A 364 -21.91 56.59 2.49
N THR A 365 -20.64 56.26 2.30
CA THR A 365 -19.66 56.14 3.39
C THR A 365 -18.81 57.37 3.66
N THR A 366 -18.75 58.38 2.79
CA THR A 366 -18.12 59.66 3.14
C THR A 366 -18.81 60.36 4.32
N SER A 367 -20.09 60.03 4.58
CA SER A 367 -20.85 60.51 5.74
C SER A 367 -20.61 59.65 6.99
N ALA A 368 -20.67 58.33 6.88
CA ALA A 368 -20.51 57.41 8.01
C ALA A 368 -19.06 57.30 8.52
N LEU A 369 -18.08 57.35 7.62
CA LEU A 369 -16.65 57.31 7.96
C LEU A 369 -16.19 58.63 8.59
N ARG A 370 -16.78 59.77 8.15
CA ARG A 370 -16.62 61.08 8.82
C ARG A 370 -17.29 61.10 10.19
N ALA A 371 -18.43 60.42 10.38
CA ALA A 371 -19.10 60.28 11.68
C ALA A 371 -18.35 59.36 12.67
N LEU A 372 -17.72 58.28 12.19
CA LEU A 372 -16.91 57.38 13.03
C LEU A 372 -15.55 57.99 13.40
N LEU A 373 -14.88 58.68 12.47
CA LEU A 373 -13.66 59.45 12.77
C LEU A 373 -13.93 60.61 13.74
N ALA A 374 -15.08 61.29 13.62
CA ALA A 374 -15.51 62.31 14.58
C ALA A 374 -15.81 61.76 15.98
N LYS A 375 -16.18 60.47 16.09
CA LYS A 375 -16.49 59.80 17.36
C LYS A 375 -15.27 59.20 18.05
N ALA A 376 -14.18 58.98 17.31
CA ALA A 376 -12.92 58.42 17.83
C ALA A 376 -11.90 59.50 18.28
N ALA A 377 -12.19 60.79 18.09
CA ALA A 377 -11.33 61.87 18.59
C ALA A 377 -11.46 62.02 20.12
N PRO A 378 -10.39 61.82 20.92
CA PRO A 378 -10.46 62.00 22.36
C PRO A 378 -10.66 63.48 22.70
N ARG A 379 -11.68 63.76 23.50
CA ARG A 379 -11.88 65.04 24.21
C ARG A 379 -10.74 65.24 25.20
N SER A 380 -9.69 65.94 24.79
CA SER A 380 -8.74 66.58 25.71
C SER A 380 -8.94 68.08 25.65
N ALA A 381 -9.38 68.63 26.78
CA ALA A 381 -9.69 70.02 27.01
C ALA A 381 -8.44 70.87 27.33
N ALA A 382 -8.64 72.19 27.19
CA ALA A 382 -7.90 73.31 27.79
C ALA A 382 -6.48 73.58 27.23
N ALA A 383 -6.25 74.60 26.41
CA ALA A 383 -6.29 76.05 26.67
C ALA A 383 -5.25 76.55 27.70
N ALA A 384 -4.14 77.12 27.21
CA ALA A 384 -3.67 78.47 27.59
C ALA A 384 -2.45 78.90 26.72
N PRO A 385 -2.22 80.21 26.52
CA PRO A 385 -1.47 80.75 25.38
C PRO A 385 -0.11 81.36 25.77
N MET A 386 0.90 81.31 24.89
CA MET A 386 2.02 82.26 24.99
C MET A 386 2.76 82.51 23.67
N LYS A 387 2.60 83.78 23.23
CA LYS A 387 3.48 84.75 22.57
C LYS A 387 4.74 84.30 21.77
N PRO A 388 5.04 84.95 20.62
CA PRO A 388 6.08 84.52 19.67
C PRO A 388 7.42 85.26 19.85
N ALA A 389 8.53 84.62 19.44
CA ALA A 389 9.78 85.29 19.06
C ALA A 389 10.62 84.43 18.10
N ALA A 390 10.72 84.95 16.87
CA ALA A 390 11.84 85.06 15.93
C ALA A 390 13.19 84.28 16.11
N PRO A 391 13.97 84.15 15.00
CA PRO A 391 14.88 83.04 14.69
C PRO A 391 16.36 83.37 14.98
N VAL A 392 17.23 82.36 15.00
CA VAL A 392 18.68 82.56 14.90
C VAL A 392 19.34 81.51 14.01
N ASP A 393 20.20 82.04 13.15
CA ASP A 393 20.99 81.47 12.08
C ASP A 393 22.03 80.41 12.46
N ALA A 394 22.43 79.72 11.41
CA ALA A 394 23.66 78.95 11.28
C ALA A 394 24.93 79.81 11.42
N SER A 395 25.97 79.24 12.03
CA SER A 395 27.37 79.21 11.54
C SER A 395 28.34 78.95 12.69
N ALA A 396 29.16 77.90 12.60
CA ALA A 396 30.62 77.94 12.75
C ALA A 396 31.21 76.52 12.89
N LYS A 397 32.35 76.33 12.24
CA LYS A 397 33.13 75.10 12.05
C LYS A 397 34.39 75.15 12.98
N PRO A 398 35.41 74.29 12.80
CA PRO A 398 35.81 73.16 13.66
C PRO A 398 37.06 73.42 14.54
N ASP A 399 37.37 72.53 15.51
CA ASP A 399 38.68 71.84 15.61
C ASP A 399 38.90 70.99 16.88
N ALA A 400 39.39 69.78 16.62
CA ALA A 400 40.48 69.01 17.28
C ALA A 400 40.54 68.67 18.80
N LEU A 401 40.66 67.34 19.02
CA LEU A 401 41.55 66.61 19.95
C LEU A 401 41.24 66.53 21.47
N LYS A 402 40.67 65.39 21.90
CA LYS A 402 41.31 64.37 22.78
C LYS A 402 40.30 63.33 23.31
N ALA A 403 40.59 62.05 23.07
CA ALA A 403 40.06 60.89 23.81
C ALA A 403 40.86 60.71 25.14
N PRO A 404 40.50 59.84 26.13
CA PRO A 404 39.74 58.59 25.97
C PRO A 404 38.82 58.09 27.13
N VAL A 405 38.15 56.95 26.85
CA VAL A 405 37.52 55.93 27.74
C VAL A 405 36.09 56.20 28.25
N PRO A 406 35.08 55.44 27.74
CA PRO A 406 34.53 54.35 28.56
C PRO A 406 34.18 53.10 27.72
N ALA A 407 34.90 51.99 27.92
CA ALA A 407 34.62 50.71 27.28
C ALA A 407 34.41 49.54 28.26
N LEU A 408 34.33 49.81 29.57
CA LEU A 408 34.23 48.75 30.59
C LEU A 408 32.80 48.56 31.15
N ALA A 409 31.92 49.55 31.04
CA ALA A 409 30.54 49.44 31.53
C ALA A 409 29.63 48.62 30.60
N ALA A 410 29.81 48.72 29.28
CA ALA A 410 28.97 48.02 28.31
C ALA A 410 29.25 46.51 28.22
N ALA A 411 30.44 46.05 28.65
CA ALA A 411 30.80 44.63 28.63
C ALA A 411 30.17 43.84 29.78
N VAL A 412 29.95 44.47 30.94
CA VAL A 412 29.38 43.80 32.13
C VAL A 412 27.87 43.59 31.98
N ASP A 413 27.17 44.51 31.31
CA ASP A 413 25.74 44.39 31.05
C ASP A 413 25.40 43.34 29.97
N ALA A 414 26.31 43.10 29.02
CA ALA A 414 26.14 42.08 27.98
C ALA A 414 26.27 40.65 28.54
N ASP A 415 27.20 40.43 29.47
CA ASP A 415 27.39 39.12 30.12
C ASP A 415 26.24 38.78 31.09
N ALA A 416 25.64 39.77 31.75
CA ALA A 416 24.47 39.57 32.59
C ALA A 416 23.23 39.14 31.77
N ALA A 417 23.03 39.72 30.58
CA ALA A 417 21.96 39.34 29.68
C ALA A 417 22.16 37.94 29.08
N ALA A 418 23.41 37.58 28.75
CA ALA A 418 23.75 36.23 28.26
C ALA A 418 23.54 35.16 29.34
N ALA A 419 23.92 35.43 30.59
CA ALA A 419 23.68 34.53 31.71
C ALA A 419 22.19 34.32 31.99
N ALA A 420 21.37 35.37 31.92
CA ALA A 420 19.92 35.28 32.08
C ALA A 420 19.26 34.43 30.97
N ALA A 421 19.74 34.53 29.73
CA ALA A 421 19.24 33.73 28.60
C ALA A 421 19.58 32.23 28.76
N VAL A 422 20.76 31.89 29.28
CA VAL A 422 21.16 30.50 29.54
C VAL A 422 20.33 29.87 30.67
N VAL A 423 20.03 30.64 31.72
CA VAL A 423 19.16 30.18 32.82
C VAL A 423 17.72 29.98 32.35
N ALA A 424 17.19 30.86 31.49
CA ALA A 424 15.88 30.71 30.88
C ALA A 424 15.80 29.49 29.94
N ALA A 425 16.85 29.22 29.16
CA ALA A 425 16.95 28.04 28.31
C ALA A 425 17.01 26.75 29.15
N ALA A 426 17.77 26.74 30.25
CA ALA A 426 17.85 25.60 31.17
C ALA A 426 16.51 25.32 31.89
N ALA A 427 15.73 26.36 32.19
CA ALA A 427 14.39 26.21 32.74
C ALA A 427 13.40 25.59 31.72
N GLY A 428 13.52 25.97 30.44
CA GLY A 428 12.74 25.37 29.35
C GLY A 428 13.00 23.88 29.15
N VAL A 429 14.27 23.46 29.24
CA VAL A 429 14.66 22.04 29.12
C VAL A 429 14.03 21.18 30.23
N LYS A 430 13.98 21.67 31.47
CA LYS A 430 13.35 20.94 32.59
C LYS A 430 11.84 20.79 32.44
N GLU A 431 11.17 21.79 31.87
CA GLU A 431 9.73 21.74 31.61
C GLU A 431 9.41 20.75 30.47
N ASP A 432 10.24 20.68 29.45
CA ASP A 432 10.10 19.69 28.37
C ASP A 432 10.36 18.25 28.84
N GLU A 433 11.32 18.03 29.74
CA GLU A 433 11.53 16.73 30.38
C GLU A 433 10.33 16.31 31.23
N ARG A 434 9.72 17.25 31.97
CA ARG A 434 8.52 17.00 32.76
C ARG A 434 7.33 16.61 31.88
N ARG A 435 7.14 17.29 30.74
CA ARG A 435 6.10 16.96 29.74
C ARG A 435 6.32 15.61 29.09
N ARG A 436 7.57 15.23 28.79
CA ARG A 436 7.91 13.89 28.27
C ARG A 436 7.62 12.80 29.29
N ALA A 437 7.98 13.01 30.56
CA ALA A 437 7.69 12.07 31.64
C ALA A 437 6.17 11.89 31.86
N GLU A 438 5.38 12.96 31.75
CA GLU A 438 3.93 12.87 31.86
C GLU A 438 3.31 12.14 30.65
N ALA A 439 3.79 12.39 29.44
CA ALA A 439 3.36 11.69 28.23
C ALA A 439 3.63 10.17 28.32
N GLN A 440 4.82 9.77 28.81
CA GLN A 440 5.16 8.37 29.04
C GLN A 440 4.24 7.69 30.06
N ARG A 441 3.88 8.38 31.15
CA ARG A 441 2.92 7.87 32.13
C ARG A 441 1.52 7.67 31.54
N ARG A 442 1.07 8.57 30.67
CA ARG A 442 -0.22 8.43 29.97
C ARG A 442 -0.21 7.24 29.01
N ILE A 443 0.87 7.04 28.25
CA ILE A 443 1.03 5.88 27.37
C ILE A 443 1.03 4.58 28.17
N ALA A 444 1.80 4.50 29.27
CA ALA A 444 1.82 3.32 30.14
C ALA A 444 0.44 2.99 30.70
N LYS A 445 -0.36 4.00 31.07
CA LYS A 445 -1.74 3.82 31.56
C LYS A 445 -2.68 3.27 30.47
N ILE A 446 -2.53 3.72 29.22
CA ILE A 446 -3.32 3.23 28.08
C ILE A 446 -2.96 1.76 27.77
N VAL A 447 -1.67 1.43 27.73
CA VAL A 447 -1.19 0.07 27.47
C VAL A 447 -1.68 -0.90 28.54
N LYS A 448 -1.61 -0.50 29.82
CA LYS A 448 -2.12 -1.31 30.93
C LYS A 448 -3.63 -1.56 30.79
N ARG A 449 -4.42 -0.52 30.51
CA ARG A 449 -5.86 -0.66 30.29
C ARG A 449 -6.20 -1.61 29.14
N ALA A 450 -5.48 -1.54 28.03
CA ALA A 450 -5.67 -2.44 26.90
C ALA A 450 -5.31 -3.91 27.25
N ALA A 451 -4.29 -4.12 28.09
CA ALA A 451 -3.94 -5.45 28.58
C ALA A 451 -5.01 -6.02 29.52
N ASP A 452 -5.53 -5.20 30.43
CA ASP A 452 -6.60 -5.57 31.36
C ASP A 452 -7.91 -5.88 30.61
N GLU A 453 -8.28 -5.08 29.61
CA GLU A 453 -9.44 -5.33 28.73
C GLU A 453 -9.29 -6.63 27.92
N ARG A 454 -8.06 -6.98 27.52
CA ARG A 454 -7.76 -8.24 26.80
C ARG A 454 -7.78 -9.46 27.73
N ALA A 455 -7.39 -9.30 28.99
CA ALA A 455 -7.47 -10.34 30.01
C ALA A 455 -8.91 -10.59 30.48
N ALA A 456 -9.77 -9.56 30.45
CA ALA A 456 -11.19 -9.66 30.81
C ALA A 456 -12.09 -10.17 29.67
N ALA A 457 -11.59 -10.25 28.44
CA ALA A 457 -12.37 -10.74 27.30
C ALA A 457 -12.63 -12.26 27.43
N PRO A 458 -13.90 -12.71 27.32
CA PRO A 458 -14.21 -14.14 27.37
C PRO A 458 -13.54 -14.87 26.18
N PRO A 459 -13.10 -16.13 26.38
CA PRO A 459 -12.47 -16.89 25.31
C PRO A 459 -13.44 -17.04 24.12
N PRO A 460 -12.95 -16.93 22.88
CA PRO A 460 -13.81 -17.04 21.70
C PRO A 460 -14.48 -18.42 21.67
N PRO A 461 -15.76 -18.51 21.29
CA PRO A 461 -16.47 -19.78 21.22
C PRO A 461 -15.76 -20.73 20.25
N LYS A 462 -15.50 -21.95 20.70
CA LYS A 462 -14.88 -23.02 19.89
C LYS A 462 -15.63 -23.16 18.57
N ALA A 463 -14.94 -22.89 17.46
CA ALA A 463 -15.51 -23.00 16.13
C ALA A 463 -15.97 -24.44 15.86
N ARG A 464 -17.25 -24.60 15.52
CA ARG A 464 -17.82 -25.88 15.07
C ARG A 464 -17.18 -26.30 13.74
N PRO A 465 -16.83 -27.59 13.57
CA PRO A 465 -16.20 -28.06 12.34
C PRO A 465 -17.28 -28.36 11.29
N SER A 466 -17.71 -27.36 10.53
CA SER A 466 -18.59 -27.59 9.38
C SER A 466 -18.43 -26.52 8.31
N PHE A 467 -17.31 -26.56 7.59
CA PHE A 467 -17.25 -25.97 6.24
C PHE A 467 -16.17 -26.57 5.31
N LEU A 468 -15.25 -27.40 5.80
CA LEU A 468 -14.17 -28.01 4.99
C LEU A 468 -14.49 -29.40 4.40
N ARG A 469 -15.76 -29.74 4.18
CA ARG A 469 -16.14 -30.99 3.48
C ARG A 469 -16.63 -30.81 2.06
N ARG A 470 -16.50 -29.61 1.47
CA ARG A 470 -17.06 -29.29 0.15
C ARG A 470 -16.08 -28.73 -0.88
N LEU A 471 -14.78 -28.98 -0.72
CA LEU A 471 -13.76 -28.71 -1.74
C LEU A 471 -12.73 -29.84 -1.77
N ALA A 472 -13.04 -30.92 -2.47
CA ALA A 472 -12.05 -31.88 -2.97
C ALA A 472 -11.90 -31.65 -4.48
N PRO A 473 -10.68 -31.53 -5.03
CA PRO A 473 -10.47 -31.35 -6.45
C PRO A 473 -10.58 -32.69 -7.20
N SER A 474 -11.47 -32.75 -8.20
CA SER A 474 -11.61 -33.87 -9.13
C SER A 474 -10.53 -33.80 -10.21
N TRP A 475 -9.37 -34.42 -10.00
CA TRP A 475 -8.36 -34.64 -11.05
C TRP A 475 -8.08 -36.13 -11.18
N ALA A 476 -8.88 -36.81 -12.00
CA ALA A 476 -8.52 -38.07 -12.65
C ALA A 476 -9.57 -38.43 -13.72
N SER A 477 -9.32 -38.03 -14.97
CA SER A 477 -9.91 -38.67 -16.15
C SER A 477 -8.92 -38.54 -17.32
N PRO A 478 -8.55 -39.64 -18.01
CA PRO A 478 -7.55 -39.60 -19.07
C PRO A 478 -8.17 -39.10 -20.38
N GLN A 479 -7.68 -37.97 -20.90
CA GLN A 479 -8.01 -37.51 -22.25
C GLN A 479 -7.28 -38.35 -23.30
N LYS A 480 -8.07 -39.05 -24.12
CA LYS A 480 -7.61 -39.68 -25.37
C LYS A 480 -7.22 -38.61 -26.39
N ARG A 481 -6.06 -38.81 -27.02
CA ARG A 481 -5.63 -38.10 -28.24
C ARG A 481 -6.51 -38.49 -29.44
N GLY A 482 -6.86 -37.49 -30.26
CA GLY A 482 -7.51 -37.55 -31.58
C GLY A 482 -7.67 -36.12 -32.13
N PRO A 483 -7.68 -35.89 -33.47
CA PRO A 483 -6.79 -34.90 -34.11
C PRO A 483 -7.34 -33.45 -34.23
N SER A 484 -6.37 -32.55 -34.47
CA SER A 484 -6.39 -31.09 -34.70
C SER A 484 -7.70 -30.39 -35.12
N PRO A 485 -8.05 -29.21 -34.57
CA PRO A 485 -9.12 -28.37 -35.10
C PRO A 485 -8.62 -27.24 -36.03
N ALA A 486 -9.39 -27.02 -37.09
CA ALA A 486 -9.33 -25.91 -38.04
C ALA A 486 -9.84 -24.56 -37.44
N PRO A 487 -9.70 -23.42 -38.15
CA PRO A 487 -9.71 -22.07 -37.56
C PRO A 487 -11.13 -21.50 -37.45
N SER A 488 -11.69 -21.44 -36.24
CA SER A 488 -13.00 -20.78 -36.00
C SER A 488 -13.01 -19.81 -34.81
N SER A 489 -11.95 -19.76 -34.01
CA SER A 489 -11.82 -18.82 -32.89
C SER A 489 -11.47 -17.40 -33.33
N ARG A 490 -10.72 -17.24 -34.42
CA ARG A 490 -10.30 -15.92 -34.94
C ARG A 490 -11.47 -15.12 -35.52
N ARG A 491 -12.45 -15.79 -36.15
CA ARG A 491 -13.63 -15.14 -36.73
C ARG A 491 -14.57 -14.58 -35.65
N ARG A 492 -14.79 -15.31 -34.55
CA ARG A 492 -15.60 -14.83 -33.42
C ARG A 492 -14.95 -13.67 -32.65
N ALA A 493 -13.62 -13.63 -32.59
CA ALA A 493 -12.90 -12.50 -31.98
C ALA A 493 -13.03 -11.24 -32.85
N LEU A 494 -12.93 -11.37 -34.18
CA LEU A 494 -13.07 -10.24 -35.11
C LEU A 494 -14.52 -9.71 -35.21
N GLU A 495 -15.54 -10.58 -35.15
CA GLU A 495 -16.94 -10.15 -35.10
C GLU A 495 -17.28 -9.41 -33.80
N LYS A 496 -16.62 -9.76 -32.68
CA LYS A 496 -16.75 -9.07 -31.39
C LYS A 496 -16.13 -7.67 -31.44
N ASP A 497 -14.91 -7.53 -31.98
CA ASP A 497 -14.26 -6.23 -32.13
C ASP A 497 -15.02 -5.28 -33.08
N ALA A 498 -15.67 -5.81 -34.12
CA ALA A 498 -16.45 -5.02 -35.07
C ALA A 498 -17.73 -4.45 -34.42
N SER A 499 -18.44 -5.24 -33.62
CA SER A 499 -19.67 -4.79 -32.93
C SER A 499 -19.39 -3.76 -31.83
N GLU A 500 -18.27 -3.91 -31.10
CA GLU A 500 -17.83 -2.91 -30.13
C GLU A 500 -17.41 -1.59 -30.81
N ARG A 501 -16.65 -1.65 -31.91
CA ARG A 501 -16.27 -0.43 -32.67
C ARG A 501 -17.46 0.32 -33.25
N THR A 502 -18.51 -0.39 -33.67
CA THR A 502 -19.71 0.24 -34.22
C THR A 502 -20.45 1.02 -33.13
N LEU A 503 -20.61 0.46 -31.92
CA LEU A 503 -21.26 1.12 -30.80
C LEU A 503 -20.48 2.37 -30.33
N TYR A 504 -19.15 2.29 -30.26
CA TYR A 504 -18.30 3.42 -29.89
C TYR A 504 -18.23 4.49 -31.00
N GLY A 505 -18.31 4.10 -32.27
CA GLY A 505 -18.38 5.02 -33.40
C GLY A 505 -19.65 5.89 -33.36
N THR A 506 -20.82 5.29 -33.12
CA THR A 506 -22.11 6.01 -33.06
C THR A 506 -22.20 6.95 -31.84
N VAL A 507 -21.59 6.59 -30.71
CA VAL A 507 -21.50 7.45 -29.51
C VAL A 507 -20.56 8.64 -29.73
N ARG A 508 -19.60 8.53 -30.65
CA ARG A 508 -18.56 9.55 -30.90
C ARG A 508 -18.89 10.49 -32.05
N SER A 509 -19.72 10.08 -33.03
CA SER A 509 -20.17 10.94 -34.13
C SER A 509 -21.31 11.89 -33.73
N THR A 510 -21.92 11.70 -32.56
CA THR A 510 -22.99 12.54 -32.00
C THR A 510 -22.40 13.56 -31.01
N THR A 511 -21.45 14.38 -31.44
CA THR A 511 -20.83 15.43 -30.61
C THR A 511 -21.60 16.75 -30.58
N THR A 512 -22.70 16.86 -31.33
CA THR A 512 -23.66 17.97 -31.27
C THR A 512 -25.07 17.41 -31.34
N ILE A 513 -25.61 16.96 -30.21
CA ILE A 513 -26.98 16.45 -30.13
C ILE A 513 -27.92 17.65 -29.99
N GLY A 514 -28.60 17.98 -31.08
CA GLY A 514 -29.71 18.94 -31.12
C GLY A 514 -31.07 18.29 -31.41
N ASP A 515 -31.09 17.10 -32.04
CA ASP A 515 -32.33 16.52 -32.59
C ASP A 515 -32.68 15.16 -31.99
N ASP A 516 -33.98 14.95 -31.75
CA ASP A 516 -34.59 13.73 -31.19
C ASP A 516 -34.28 12.45 -32.00
N ALA A 517 -33.91 12.61 -33.28
CA ALA A 517 -33.51 11.51 -34.16
C ALA A 517 -32.21 10.82 -33.69
N ASP A 518 -31.25 11.57 -33.14
CA ASP A 518 -29.97 11.02 -32.67
C ASP A 518 -30.14 10.19 -31.39
N VAL A 519 -31.06 10.60 -30.52
CA VAL A 519 -31.42 9.87 -29.31
C VAL A 519 -32.11 8.54 -29.66
N ALA A 520 -33.00 8.55 -30.68
CA ALA A 520 -33.66 7.35 -31.17
C ALA A 520 -32.67 6.35 -31.81
N ALA A 521 -31.69 6.84 -32.58
CA ALA A 521 -30.65 6.02 -33.18
C ALA A 521 -29.75 5.35 -32.13
N LEU A 522 -29.36 6.10 -31.09
CA LEU A 522 -28.56 5.58 -29.98
C LEU A 522 -29.33 4.49 -29.19
N ALA A 523 -30.63 4.72 -28.95
CA ALA A 523 -31.50 3.76 -28.28
C ALA A 523 -31.74 2.49 -29.11
N ALA A 524 -31.77 2.59 -30.45
CA ALA A 524 -31.87 1.43 -31.34
C ALA A 524 -30.57 0.59 -31.34
N ALA A 525 -29.41 1.24 -31.39
CA ALA A 525 -28.11 0.58 -31.33
C ALA A 525 -27.89 -0.18 -30.01
N ALA A 526 -28.27 0.43 -28.87
CA ALA A 526 -28.20 -0.22 -27.56
C ALA A 526 -29.13 -1.44 -27.45
N ARG A 527 -30.34 -1.37 -28.02
CA ARG A 527 -31.29 -2.48 -28.06
C ARG A 527 -30.78 -3.67 -28.88
N LYS A 528 -30.18 -3.40 -30.05
CA LYS A 528 -29.58 -4.44 -30.91
C LYS A 528 -28.41 -5.15 -30.21
N PHE A 529 -27.51 -4.39 -29.59
CA PHE A 529 -26.37 -4.95 -28.85
C PHE A 529 -26.80 -5.83 -27.66
N SER A 530 -27.82 -5.40 -26.92
CA SER A 530 -28.41 -6.16 -25.81
C SER A 530 -29.07 -7.47 -26.27
N ALA A 531 -29.73 -7.47 -27.42
CA ALA A 531 -30.36 -8.66 -27.99
C ALA A 531 -29.32 -9.73 -28.41
N GLU A 532 -28.19 -9.31 -28.97
CA GLU A 532 -27.12 -10.21 -29.43
C GLU A 532 -26.33 -10.88 -28.29
N HIS A 533 -26.35 -10.33 -27.07
CA HIS A 533 -25.46 -10.73 -25.97
C HIS A 533 -26.18 -11.32 -24.73
N ARG A 534 -27.43 -11.78 -24.88
CA ARG A 534 -28.33 -12.23 -23.79
C ARG A 534 -27.83 -13.35 -22.85
N ASN A 535 -26.75 -14.08 -23.15
CA ASN A 535 -26.31 -15.26 -22.39
C ASN A 535 -24.90 -15.17 -21.78
N THR A 536 -24.36 -13.97 -21.50
CA THR A 536 -23.03 -13.84 -20.90
C THR A 536 -23.04 -13.13 -19.55
N THR A 537 -22.29 -13.67 -18.58
CA THR A 537 -22.11 -13.18 -17.19
C THR A 537 -21.55 -11.75 -17.09
N SER A 538 -21.22 -11.14 -18.23
CA SER A 538 -20.69 -9.78 -18.43
C SER A 538 -21.73 -8.67 -18.32
N GLN A 539 -23.04 -8.97 -18.26
CA GLN A 539 -24.10 -7.95 -18.17
C GLN A 539 -24.04 -7.07 -16.90
N SER A 540 -23.58 -7.59 -15.77
CA SER A 540 -23.59 -6.83 -14.50
C SER A 540 -22.57 -5.69 -14.47
N ARG A 541 -21.40 -5.86 -15.09
CA ARG A 541 -20.32 -4.85 -15.05
C ARG A 541 -20.48 -3.75 -16.10
N LEU A 542 -21.06 -4.08 -17.25
CA LEU A 542 -21.31 -3.13 -18.33
C LEU A 542 -22.57 -2.28 -18.07
N SER A 543 -23.60 -2.86 -17.45
CA SER A 543 -24.80 -2.11 -17.06
C SER A 543 -24.51 -1.05 -15.98
N ASP A 544 -23.64 -1.34 -15.01
CA ASP A 544 -23.22 -0.36 -14.00
C ASP A 544 -22.39 0.79 -14.59
N ARG A 545 -21.53 0.51 -15.58
CA ARG A 545 -20.69 1.54 -16.20
C ARG A 545 -21.50 2.44 -17.14
N ALA A 546 -22.47 1.89 -17.87
CA ALA A 546 -23.43 2.66 -18.65
C ALA A 546 -24.32 3.53 -17.76
N ARG A 547 -24.83 2.99 -16.63
CA ARG A 547 -25.62 3.76 -15.65
C ARG A 547 -24.86 4.96 -15.09
N ARG A 548 -23.56 4.81 -14.81
CA ARG A 548 -22.71 5.93 -14.34
C ARG A 548 -22.51 7.00 -15.42
N LEU A 549 -22.38 6.60 -16.69
CA LEU A 549 -22.26 7.55 -17.80
C LEU A 549 -23.56 8.34 -18.05
N PHE A 550 -24.73 7.71 -17.88
CA PHE A 550 -26.02 8.40 -17.97
C PHE A 550 -26.27 9.32 -16.76
N ALA A 551 -25.87 8.91 -15.55
CA ALA A 551 -26.01 9.72 -14.34
C ALA A 551 -25.12 10.98 -14.37
N VAL A 552 -23.91 10.90 -14.93
CA VAL A 552 -23.00 12.06 -15.08
C VAL A 552 -23.53 13.11 -16.07
N ARG A 553 -24.51 12.76 -16.92
CA ARG A 553 -25.10 13.66 -17.93
C ARG A 553 -26.51 14.16 -17.62
N GLY A 554 -27.01 13.94 -16.40
CA GLY A 554 -28.26 14.57 -15.92
C GLY A 554 -29.56 14.07 -16.59
N ILE A 555 -29.53 12.96 -17.31
CA ILE A 555 -30.72 12.40 -17.97
C ILE A 555 -31.49 11.57 -16.94
N ASN A 556 -32.46 12.19 -16.28
CA ASN A 556 -33.39 11.51 -15.39
C ASN A 556 -34.64 11.06 -16.16
N SER A 557 -34.82 9.74 -16.25
CA SER A 557 -36.07 8.99 -16.49
C SER A 557 -36.80 9.06 -17.85
N ALA A 558 -37.00 7.88 -18.47
CA ALA A 558 -38.12 7.54 -19.36
C ALA A 558 -38.50 6.06 -19.11
N PRO A 559 -39.76 5.63 -19.34
CA PRO A 559 -40.43 4.64 -18.49
C PRO A 559 -40.03 3.19 -18.78
N LEU A 560 -39.97 2.40 -17.71
CA LEU A 560 -39.79 0.95 -17.73
C LEU A 560 -41.05 0.26 -18.31
N ILE A 561 -40.83 -0.64 -19.25
CA ILE A 561 -41.84 -1.59 -19.75
C ILE A 561 -42.29 -2.49 -18.59
N THR A 562 -43.59 -2.52 -18.33
CA THR A 562 -44.24 -3.43 -17.38
C THR A 562 -44.13 -4.87 -17.86
N VAL A 563 -43.61 -5.75 -17.00
CA VAL A 563 -43.62 -7.21 -17.18
C VAL A 563 -44.91 -7.74 -16.53
N PRO A 564 -45.71 -8.60 -17.18
CA PRO A 564 -46.90 -9.16 -16.56
C PRO A 564 -46.51 -10.13 -15.43
N GLU A 565 -47.14 -9.92 -14.29
CA GLU A 565 -46.98 -10.67 -13.04
C GLU A 565 -47.51 -12.11 -13.20
N ALA A 566 -46.68 -13.09 -12.85
CA ALA A 566 -47.09 -14.49 -12.79
C ALA A 566 -47.83 -14.77 -11.46
N PRO A 567 -48.85 -15.65 -11.45
CA PRO A 567 -49.68 -15.86 -10.26
C PRO A 567 -48.90 -16.55 -9.11
N PRO A 568 -49.23 -16.24 -7.85
CA PRO A 568 -48.51 -16.75 -6.69
C PRO A 568 -48.75 -18.24 -6.47
N SER A 569 -47.65 -18.98 -6.23
CA SER A 569 -47.69 -20.37 -5.78
C SER A 569 -47.89 -20.41 -4.25
N PRO A 570 -48.62 -21.41 -3.71
CA PRO A 570 -49.13 -21.37 -2.34
C PRO A 570 -48.05 -21.59 -1.28
N ALA A 571 -48.25 -20.94 -0.13
CA ALA A 571 -47.37 -20.99 1.04
C ALA A 571 -47.27 -22.40 1.67
N PRO A 572 -46.08 -22.82 2.14
CA PRO A 572 -45.92 -24.05 2.89
C PRO A 572 -46.44 -23.90 4.32
N GLN A 573 -47.16 -24.92 4.79
CA GLN A 573 -47.71 -25.04 6.14
C GLN A 573 -46.63 -25.23 7.21
N PRO A 574 -46.86 -24.78 8.46
CA PRO A 574 -45.93 -24.93 9.56
C PRO A 574 -45.96 -26.36 10.12
N THR A 575 -44.81 -26.99 10.28
CA THR A 575 -44.66 -28.22 11.07
C THR A 575 -44.04 -27.88 12.43
N THR A 576 -44.68 -28.40 13.48
CA THR A 576 -44.41 -28.21 14.90
C THR A 576 -43.17 -29.00 15.37
N PRO A 577 -42.53 -28.61 16.50
CA PRO A 577 -41.37 -29.29 17.04
C PRO A 577 -41.78 -30.25 18.16
N ALA A 578 -41.82 -31.54 17.87
CA ALA A 578 -41.80 -32.60 18.88
C ALA A 578 -41.06 -33.82 18.31
N ASP A 579 -40.41 -34.55 19.19
CA ASP A 579 -39.64 -35.78 18.94
C ASP A 579 -38.28 -35.59 18.25
N HIS A 580 -37.24 -35.41 19.07
CA HIS A 580 -36.00 -36.21 19.04
C HIS A 580 -35.21 -35.98 20.34
N ARG A 581 -35.85 -36.30 21.47
CA ARG A 581 -35.20 -36.57 22.76
C ARG A 581 -35.33 -38.06 23.04
N ARG A 582 -34.37 -38.87 22.60
CA ARG A 582 -33.99 -40.16 23.18
C ARG A 582 -32.86 -40.76 22.35
N ASN A 583 -31.93 -41.40 23.05
CA ASN A 583 -30.77 -42.13 22.56
C ASN A 583 -29.52 -41.28 22.33
N LEU A 584 -28.73 -41.14 23.40
CA LEU A 584 -27.29 -41.46 23.44
C LEU A 584 -26.76 -41.16 24.86
N LEU A 585 -27.13 -42.03 25.80
CA LEU A 585 -26.47 -42.17 27.10
C LEU A 585 -26.28 -43.66 27.32
N SER A 586 -25.08 -44.17 27.02
CA SER A 586 -24.53 -45.37 27.66
C SER A 586 -23.06 -45.58 27.25
N VAL A 587 -22.21 -45.61 28.28
CA VAL A 587 -21.17 -46.62 28.50
C VAL A 587 -19.93 -46.57 27.58
N PHE A 588 -18.85 -45.98 28.06
CA PHE A 588 -17.62 -46.71 28.45
C PHE A 588 -16.63 -45.73 29.11
N VAL A 589 -16.43 -45.89 30.42
CA VAL A 589 -15.35 -45.27 31.20
C VAL A 589 -14.22 -46.32 31.25
N PRO A 590 -13.03 -46.07 30.69
CA PRO A 590 -11.88 -46.93 30.92
C PRO A 590 -11.21 -46.60 32.26
N PRO A 591 -10.67 -47.60 32.99
CA PRO A 591 -10.10 -47.40 34.31
C PRO A 591 -8.71 -46.74 34.24
N THR A 592 -8.49 -45.81 35.17
CA THR A 592 -7.22 -45.15 35.47
C THR A 592 -6.26 -46.15 36.12
N PRO A 593 -5.04 -46.39 35.61
CA PRO A 593 -4.05 -47.15 36.33
C PRO A 593 -3.37 -46.29 37.40
N GLU A 594 -3.34 -46.80 38.62
CA GLU A 594 -2.67 -46.27 39.80
C GLU A 594 -1.16 -46.04 39.54
N ALA A 595 -0.67 -44.86 39.87
CA ALA A 595 0.74 -44.54 39.87
C ALA A 595 1.38 -44.93 41.23
N PRO A 596 2.49 -45.68 41.25
CA PRO A 596 3.17 -46.00 42.50
C PRO A 596 3.92 -44.78 43.06
N ALA A 597 3.92 -44.70 44.39
CA ALA A 597 4.47 -43.63 45.21
C ALA A 597 5.94 -43.31 44.90
N ARG A 598 6.26 -42.02 44.74
CA ARG A 598 7.63 -41.51 44.73
C ARG A 598 8.19 -41.46 46.15
N PRO A 599 9.43 -41.92 46.40
CA PRO A 599 10.14 -41.60 47.63
C PRO A 599 10.62 -40.13 47.63
N PRO A 600 10.78 -39.51 48.80
CA PRO A 600 11.26 -38.12 48.92
C PRO A 600 12.75 -38.01 48.54
N PRO A 601 13.19 -36.86 48.00
CA PRO A 601 14.60 -36.64 47.70
C PRO A 601 15.43 -36.45 48.98
N PRO A 602 16.70 -36.89 49.01
CA PRO A 602 17.59 -36.65 50.15
C PRO A 602 17.98 -35.16 50.24
N ALA A 603 18.06 -34.67 51.47
CA ALA A 603 18.60 -33.37 51.81
C ALA A 603 20.09 -33.30 51.39
N PHE A 604 20.44 -32.30 50.59
CA PHE A 604 21.84 -31.94 50.35
C PHE A 604 22.16 -30.67 51.14
N GLU A 605 22.94 -30.89 52.20
CA GLU A 605 23.65 -29.87 52.95
C GLU A 605 24.76 -29.23 52.11
N GLY A 606 24.91 -27.93 52.32
CA GLY A 606 26.15 -27.15 52.32
C GLY A 606 27.28 -27.51 51.35
N PHE A 607 27.49 -26.64 50.36
CA PHE A 607 28.85 -26.32 49.91
C PHE A 607 28.94 -24.86 49.46
N ARG A 608 29.54 -24.02 50.32
CA ARG A 608 30.23 -22.78 49.90
C ARG A 608 31.61 -23.19 49.39
N PRO A 609 32.16 -22.46 48.40
CA PRO A 609 33.31 -21.65 48.78
C PRO A 609 33.34 -20.27 48.10
N ASP A 610 33.70 -19.27 48.90
CA ASP A 610 34.33 -18.04 48.45
C ASP A 610 35.77 -18.34 47.96
N LEU A 611 36.22 -17.62 46.92
CA LEU A 611 37.43 -16.77 46.91
C LEU A 611 38.15 -16.73 45.54
N ARG A 612 38.25 -15.49 45.04
CA ARG A 612 39.44 -14.79 44.50
C ARG A 612 40.16 -15.27 43.22
N ARG A 613 40.44 -14.22 42.40
CA ARG A 613 41.58 -14.01 41.47
C ARG A 613 41.53 -14.88 40.20
N SER A 614 41.88 -14.41 38.99
CA SER A 614 42.77 -13.34 38.56
C SER A 614 42.32 -12.78 37.21
N ALA A 615 42.61 -11.50 37.01
CA ALA A 615 42.75 -10.90 35.69
C ALA A 615 43.91 -11.54 34.93
N SER A 616 43.72 -11.79 33.63
CA SER A 616 44.82 -12.05 32.70
C SER A 616 44.52 -11.37 31.38
N ASP A 617 45.27 -10.30 31.15
CA ASP A 617 45.50 -9.66 29.87
C ASP A 617 45.95 -10.68 28.83
N HIS A 618 45.38 -10.62 27.63
CA HIS A 618 45.93 -11.26 26.44
C HIS A 618 46.27 -10.19 25.39
N PRO A 619 47.53 -10.18 24.88
CA PRO A 619 47.96 -9.21 23.87
C PRO A 619 47.55 -9.64 22.46
N SER A 620 47.19 -8.66 21.65
CA SER A 620 46.92 -8.76 20.21
C SER A 620 48.15 -9.22 19.41
N PRO A 621 47.99 -10.05 18.35
CA PRO A 621 49.08 -10.42 17.46
C PRO A 621 49.38 -9.32 16.42
N PRO A 622 50.63 -9.21 15.93
CA PRO A 622 51.06 -8.13 15.04
C PRO A 622 50.66 -8.33 13.58
N ALA A 623 50.50 -7.20 12.91
CA ALA A 623 50.11 -7.05 11.51
C ALA A 623 51.12 -7.70 10.54
N ALA A 624 50.61 -8.56 9.65
CA ALA A 624 51.38 -9.11 8.54
C ALA A 624 51.29 -8.19 7.30
N ASN A 625 52.46 -7.64 6.93
CA ASN A 625 52.74 -6.98 5.66
C ASN A 625 52.40 -7.88 4.46
N ARG A 626 51.61 -7.37 3.50
CA ARG A 626 51.46 -7.94 2.16
C ARG A 626 52.12 -7.02 1.12
N PRO A 627 53.01 -7.52 0.25
CA PRO A 627 53.61 -6.72 -0.80
C PRO A 627 52.68 -6.56 -2.02
N ARG A 628 52.70 -5.34 -2.55
CA ARG A 628 52.14 -4.89 -3.84
C ARG A 628 52.71 -5.74 -4.99
N ARG A 629 51.84 -6.38 -5.76
CA ARG A 629 52.17 -6.91 -7.10
C ARG A 629 51.83 -5.83 -8.13
N THR A 630 52.86 -5.25 -8.73
CA THR A 630 52.81 -4.54 -10.01
C THR A 630 52.62 -5.56 -11.14
N ARG A 631 51.74 -5.28 -12.09
CA ARG A 631 51.63 -6.02 -13.35
C ARG A 631 51.90 -5.05 -14.49
N SER A 632 53.00 -5.31 -15.20
CA SER A 632 53.33 -4.76 -16.51
C SER A 632 53.38 -5.92 -17.49
N SER A 633 52.49 -5.89 -18.49
CA SER A 633 52.57 -6.48 -19.84
C SER A 633 51.18 -6.50 -20.44
#